data_AF-A0AAD0WYS5-F1
#
_entry.id   AF-A0AAD0WYS5-F1
#
_cell.length_a   1.000
_cell.length_b   1.000
_cell.length_c   1.000
_cell.angle_alpha   90.00
_cell.angle_beta   90.00
_cell.angle_gamma   90.00
#
_symmetry.space_group_name_H-M   'P 1'
#
loop_
_entity.id
_entity.type
_entity.pdbx_description
1 polymer ?
#
loop_
_entity_poly.entity_id
_entity_poly.type
_entity_poly.pdbx_seq_one_letter_code
_entity_poly.pdbx_strand_id
1 'polypeptide(L)'
;MVTKILIAAFLFISVSASDLCPKNKDPKTVAKDLISIEMSGIRLITGAKKQCLKEEFKEYRFNHDPDYDDPKNLEYILDSKSNIKIEKVELIDKEIFQYRASYQVNVVDTKGNSSVVKDTITFMLNTTSKSQKVGGCAMVIEPPEKLVLLKSCQK
;
A
#
# COMPACT_ATOMS: atom_id res chain seq x y z
N MET A 1 15.79 -63.68 -10.67
CA MET A 1 15.73 -62.44 -9.86
C MET A 1 16.11 -61.28 -10.76
N VAL A 2 15.15 -60.48 -11.21
CA VAL A 2 15.45 -59.24 -11.94
C VAL A 2 14.52 -58.14 -11.42
N THR A 3 15.16 -57.03 -11.15
CA THR A 3 14.84 -55.96 -10.22
C THR A 3 13.62 -55.14 -10.67
N LYS A 4 12.63 -54.96 -9.79
CA LYS A 4 11.53 -54.02 -9.99
C LYS A 4 12.07 -52.60 -9.82
N ILE A 5 12.19 -51.86 -10.91
CA ILE A 5 12.49 -50.42 -10.87
C ILE A 5 11.20 -49.71 -10.43
N LEU A 6 11.17 -49.25 -9.17
CA LEU A 6 10.14 -48.34 -8.69
C LEU A 6 10.39 -46.97 -9.36
N ILE A 7 9.53 -46.62 -10.32
CA ILE A 7 9.43 -45.26 -10.85
C ILE A 7 8.75 -44.44 -9.76
N ALA A 8 9.54 -43.76 -8.93
CA ALA A 8 9.04 -42.75 -8.01
C ALA A 8 8.50 -41.57 -8.85
N ALA A 9 7.18 -41.55 -9.04
CA ALA A 9 6.47 -40.43 -9.64
C ALA A 9 6.68 -39.20 -8.74
N PHE A 10 7.60 -38.33 -9.13
CA PHE A 10 7.73 -36.99 -8.59
C PHE A 10 6.45 -36.23 -8.97
N LEU A 11 5.45 -36.28 -8.08
CA LEU A 11 4.32 -35.38 -8.09
C LEU A 11 4.88 -33.97 -7.86
N PHE A 12 5.21 -33.28 -8.95
CA PHE A 12 5.29 -31.83 -8.96
C PHE A 12 3.89 -31.35 -8.62
N ILE A 13 3.65 -31.15 -7.33
CA ILE A 13 2.56 -30.33 -6.83
C ILE A 13 2.82 -28.97 -7.46
N SER A 14 2.15 -28.69 -8.56
CA SER A 14 2.09 -27.35 -9.11
C SER A 14 1.43 -26.54 -8.02
N VAL A 15 2.25 -25.88 -7.20
CA VAL A 15 1.81 -24.79 -6.36
C VAL A 15 1.24 -23.81 -7.37
N SER A 16 -0.08 -23.87 -7.59
CA SER A 16 -0.82 -22.86 -8.32
C SER A 16 -0.29 -21.56 -7.77
N ALA A 17 0.44 -20.81 -8.60
CA ALA A 17 0.98 -19.53 -8.20
C ALA A 17 -0.24 -18.70 -7.82
N SER A 18 -0.55 -18.67 -6.52
CA SER A 18 -1.54 -17.80 -5.94
C SER A 18 -1.18 -16.43 -6.50
N ASP A 19 -2.14 -15.76 -7.13
CA ASP A 19 -1.89 -14.40 -7.57
C ASP A 19 -1.32 -13.66 -6.37
N LEU A 20 -0.07 -13.17 -6.50
CA LEU A 20 0.63 -12.41 -5.45
C LEU A 20 -0.17 -11.19 -5.00
N CYS A 21 -1.19 -10.85 -5.79
CA CYS A 21 -2.18 -9.83 -5.55
C CYS A 21 -3.52 -10.47 -5.90
N PRO A 22 -4.36 -10.87 -4.92
CA PRO A 22 -5.62 -11.52 -5.23
C PRO A 22 -6.39 -10.69 -6.28
N LYS A 23 -6.76 -11.35 -7.38
CA LYS A 23 -7.38 -10.73 -8.56
C LYS A 23 -8.59 -9.87 -8.15
N ASN A 24 -8.67 -8.69 -8.78
CA ASN A 24 -9.70 -7.65 -8.62
C ASN A 24 -9.58 -6.75 -7.39
N LYS A 25 -8.41 -6.19 -7.11
CA LYS A 25 -8.41 -4.95 -6.33
C LYS A 25 -8.93 -3.80 -7.21
N ASP A 26 -10.22 -3.56 -7.09
CA ASP A 26 -10.86 -2.31 -7.47
C ASP A 26 -9.92 -1.12 -7.14
N PRO A 27 -9.63 -0.21 -8.09
CA PRO A 27 -8.69 0.90 -7.88
C PRO A 27 -8.99 1.74 -6.64
N LYS A 28 -10.26 1.84 -6.23
CA LYS A 28 -10.68 2.53 -5.01
C LYS A 28 -10.24 1.79 -3.74
N THR A 29 -10.30 0.47 -3.74
CA THR A 29 -9.76 -0.37 -2.65
C THR A 29 -8.25 -0.24 -2.56
N VAL A 30 -7.53 -0.31 -3.69
CA VAL A 30 -6.07 -0.10 -3.71
C VAL A 30 -5.70 1.28 -3.21
N ALA A 31 -6.39 2.32 -3.67
CA ALA A 31 -6.16 3.68 -3.21
C ALA A 31 -6.29 3.78 -1.69
N LYS A 32 -7.34 3.17 -1.11
CA LYS A 32 -7.56 3.19 0.35
C LYS A 32 -6.45 2.44 1.11
N ASP A 33 -5.99 1.30 0.61
CA ASP A 33 -4.86 0.56 1.18
C ASP A 33 -3.58 1.42 1.15
N LEU A 34 -3.26 2.01 -0.01
CA LEU A 34 -2.06 2.84 -0.19
C LEU A 34 -2.10 4.10 0.67
N ILE A 35 -3.25 4.78 0.78
CA ILE A 35 -3.42 5.92 1.70
C ILE A 35 -3.20 5.46 3.16
N SER A 36 -3.72 4.29 3.53
CA SER A 36 -3.53 3.74 4.87
C SER A 36 -2.08 3.35 5.16
N ILE A 37 -1.35 2.91 4.14
CA ILE A 37 0.10 2.63 4.19
C ILE A 37 0.87 3.95 4.39
N GLU A 38 0.58 4.98 3.60
CA GLU A 38 1.19 6.30 3.75
C GLU A 38 0.96 6.84 5.17
N MET A 39 -0.28 6.71 5.67
CA MET A 39 -0.66 7.12 7.02
C MET A 39 -0.14 6.21 8.13
N SER A 40 0.44 5.06 7.82
CA SER A 40 1.18 4.28 8.82
C SER A 40 2.56 4.86 9.13
N GLY A 41 2.94 5.92 8.39
CA GLY A 41 4.13 6.73 8.59
C GLY A 41 5.36 6.23 7.81
N ILE A 42 5.17 5.48 6.72
CA ILE A 42 6.26 4.95 5.89
C ILE A 42 7.31 6.00 5.49
N ARG A 43 6.90 7.27 5.38
CA ARG A 43 7.76 8.43 5.05
C ARG A 43 8.21 9.26 6.26
N LEU A 44 7.91 8.84 7.49
CA LEU A 44 8.34 9.55 8.70
C LEU A 44 9.70 9.02 9.16
N ILE A 45 10.71 9.89 9.16
CA ILE A 45 12.10 9.57 9.57
C ILE A 45 12.19 8.97 10.99
N THR A 46 11.31 9.37 11.91
CA THR A 46 11.36 8.94 13.32
C THR A 46 10.06 8.31 13.85
N GLY A 47 9.05 8.11 12.99
CA GLY A 47 7.68 7.88 13.45
C GLY A 47 7.09 6.48 13.23
N ALA A 48 7.39 5.82 12.11
CA ALA A 48 6.74 4.54 11.79
C ALA A 48 7.57 3.33 12.16
N LYS A 49 7.05 2.56 13.12
CA LYS A 49 7.59 1.23 13.39
C LYS A 49 7.20 0.28 12.26
N LYS A 50 8.18 -0.50 11.79
CA LYS A 50 8.02 -1.68 10.90
C LYS A 50 6.81 -2.56 11.26
N GLN A 51 6.35 -2.52 12.51
CA GLN A 51 5.19 -3.26 13.00
C GLN A 51 3.85 -2.82 12.39
N CYS A 52 3.60 -1.51 12.19
CA CYS A 52 2.34 -1.05 11.58
C CYS A 52 2.19 -1.48 10.10
N LEU A 53 3.30 -1.58 9.38
CA LEU A 53 3.32 -1.94 7.95
C LEU A 53 3.27 -3.45 7.71
N LYS A 54 3.97 -4.24 8.53
CA LYS A 54 4.27 -5.65 8.23
C LYS A 54 3.10 -6.62 8.38
N GLU A 55 2.15 -6.36 9.27
CA GLU A 55 1.08 -7.34 9.55
C GLU A 55 -0.15 -7.15 8.66
N GLU A 56 -0.52 -5.90 8.36
CA GLU A 56 -1.76 -5.58 7.67
C GLU A 56 -1.61 -5.51 6.14
N PHE A 57 -0.41 -5.20 5.63
CA PHE A 57 -0.19 -4.90 4.22
C PHE A 57 0.84 -5.84 3.56
N LYS A 58 0.78 -7.14 3.88
CA LYS A 58 1.75 -8.17 3.45
C LYS A 58 1.88 -8.31 1.92
N GLU A 59 0.82 -7.98 1.18
CA GLU A 59 0.79 -8.05 -0.29
C GLU A 59 1.45 -6.83 -0.97
N TYR A 60 1.74 -5.77 -0.20
CA TYR A 60 2.40 -4.57 -0.71
C TYR A 60 3.90 -4.63 -0.45
N ARG A 61 4.67 -4.10 -1.40
CA ARG A 61 6.10 -3.89 -1.24
C ARG A 61 6.36 -2.42 -1.03
N PHE A 62 7.24 -2.15 -0.07
CA PHE A 62 7.60 -0.81 0.36
C PHE A 62 9.03 -0.56 -0.10
N ASN A 63 9.17 0.25 -1.14
CA ASN A 63 10.49 0.73 -1.56
C ASN A 63 10.68 2.09 -0.88
N HIS A 64 11.81 2.26 -0.21
CA HIS A 64 12.25 3.56 0.28
C HIS A 64 12.76 4.39 -0.88
N ASP A 65 12.30 5.64 -0.96
CA ASP A 65 12.71 6.61 -1.97
C ASP A 65 13.27 7.84 -1.23
N PRO A 66 14.60 8.02 -1.22
CA PRO A 66 15.25 9.11 -0.49
C PRO A 66 14.72 10.50 -0.85
N ASP A 67 14.28 10.70 -2.10
CA ASP A 67 13.78 12.00 -2.57
C ASP A 67 12.41 12.35 -1.97
N TYR A 68 11.70 11.36 -1.45
CA TYR A 68 10.40 11.55 -0.79
C TYR A 68 10.35 11.12 0.69
N ASP A 69 11.39 10.47 1.20
CA ASP A 69 11.55 10.01 2.58
C ASP A 69 12.17 11.07 3.51
N ASP A 70 12.41 12.29 2.99
CA ASP A 70 12.98 13.41 3.75
C ASP A 70 12.05 13.90 4.90
N PRO A 71 12.59 14.52 5.98
CA PRO A 71 11.85 14.82 7.19
C PRO A 71 10.83 15.93 6.95
N LYS A 72 9.60 15.52 6.70
CA LYS A 72 8.45 16.41 6.65
C LYS A 72 7.77 16.28 8.02
N ASN A 73 7.57 17.38 8.73
CA ASN A 73 7.04 17.34 10.09
C ASN A 73 5.62 16.76 10.11
N LEU A 74 5.29 15.95 11.11
CA LEU A 74 3.94 15.42 11.29
C LEU A 74 2.95 16.59 11.47
N GLU A 75 2.00 16.74 10.54
CA GLU A 75 0.98 17.78 10.61
C GLU A 75 -0.26 17.33 11.38
N TYR A 76 -0.68 16.07 11.17
CA TYR A 76 -1.97 15.58 11.66
C TYR A 76 -1.93 14.15 12.18
N ILE A 77 -2.86 13.84 13.07
CA ILE A 77 -3.10 12.50 13.63
C ILE A 77 -4.47 12.01 13.17
N LEU A 78 -4.52 10.78 12.69
CA LEU A 78 -5.73 10.07 12.31
C LEU A 78 -6.10 9.02 13.36
N ASP A 79 -7.28 9.12 13.96
CA ASP A 79 -7.71 8.13 14.96
C ASP A 79 -7.93 6.73 14.38
N SER A 80 -8.49 6.62 13.16
CA SER A 80 -8.85 5.34 12.54
C SER A 80 -8.90 5.42 11.02
N LYS A 81 -8.54 4.32 10.34
CA LYS A 81 -8.66 4.12 8.89
C LYS A 81 -10.10 4.22 8.38
N SER A 82 -11.09 4.02 9.25
CA SER A 82 -12.52 4.22 8.93
C SER A 82 -12.84 5.66 8.51
N ASN A 83 -12.02 6.63 8.92
CA ASN A 83 -12.22 8.04 8.61
C ASN A 83 -11.69 8.43 7.22
N ILE A 84 -11.07 7.50 6.48
CA ILE A 84 -10.61 7.72 5.11
C ILE A 84 -11.79 7.52 4.16
N LYS A 85 -12.17 8.58 3.45
CA LYS A 85 -13.19 8.54 2.39
C LYS A 85 -12.54 8.85 1.06
N ILE A 86 -12.60 7.89 0.13
CA ILE A 86 -12.18 8.09 -1.26
C ILE A 86 -13.31 8.81 -1.99
N GLU A 87 -13.03 10.01 -2.51
CA GLU A 87 -13.98 10.84 -3.23
C GLU A 87 -14.06 10.43 -4.70
N LYS A 88 -12.92 10.33 -5.37
CA LYS A 88 -12.81 9.98 -6.78
C LYS A 88 -11.56 9.16 -7.04
N VAL A 89 -11.65 8.17 -7.93
CA VAL A 89 -10.49 7.51 -8.54
C VAL A 89 -10.59 7.67 -10.04
N GLU A 90 -9.54 8.19 -10.64
CA GLU A 90 -9.46 8.51 -12.06
C GLU A 90 -8.29 7.76 -12.68
N LEU A 91 -8.55 7.07 -13.79
CA LEU A 91 -7.50 6.46 -14.62
C LEU A 91 -6.85 7.57 -15.45
N ILE A 92 -5.59 7.88 -15.17
CA ILE A 92 -4.85 8.95 -15.83
C ILE A 92 -3.92 8.42 -16.93
N ASP A 93 -3.50 7.16 -16.84
CA ASP A 93 -2.77 6.48 -17.92
C ASP A 93 -3.20 5.01 -18.01
N LYS A 94 -3.67 4.61 -19.19
CA LYS A 94 -4.14 3.25 -19.48
C LYS A 94 -3.03 2.24 -19.74
N GLU A 95 -1.88 2.68 -20.27
CA GLU A 95 -0.81 1.79 -20.69
C GLU A 95 -0.10 1.18 -19.47
N ILE A 96 0.08 2.00 -18.44
CA ILE A 96 0.76 1.65 -17.19
C ILE A 96 -0.21 1.49 -16.01
N PHE A 97 -1.52 1.54 -16.27
CA PHE A 97 -2.57 1.45 -15.24
C PHE A 97 -2.33 2.42 -14.08
N GLN A 98 -2.07 3.69 -14.41
CA GLN A 98 -1.84 4.75 -13.45
C GLN A 98 -3.14 5.46 -13.11
N TYR A 99 -3.38 5.63 -11.82
CA TYR A 99 -4.58 6.24 -11.27
C TYR A 99 -4.23 7.40 -10.36
N ARG A 100 -5.12 8.39 -10.31
CA ARG A 100 -5.13 9.43 -9.27
C ARG A 100 -6.38 9.27 -8.43
N ALA A 101 -6.19 9.12 -7.12
CA ALA A 101 -7.29 9.08 -6.16
C ALA A 101 -7.29 10.37 -5.35
N SER A 102 -8.44 11.03 -5.29
CA SER A 102 -8.70 12.12 -4.34
C SER A 102 -9.46 11.55 -3.14
N TYR A 103 -9.11 12.03 -1.95
CA TYR A 103 -9.68 11.56 -0.72
C TYR A 103 -9.86 12.70 0.29
N GLN A 104 -10.71 12.44 1.27
CA GLN A 104 -10.81 13.26 2.47
C GLN A 104 -10.61 12.40 3.71
N VAL A 105 -10.04 13.01 4.75
CA VAL A 105 -9.80 12.35 6.03
C VAL A 105 -10.05 13.30 7.19
N ASN A 106 -10.82 12.84 8.16
CA ASN A 106 -11.04 13.56 9.41
C ASN A 106 -9.88 13.28 10.37
N VAL A 107 -9.19 14.33 10.79
CA VAL A 107 -7.94 14.27 11.56
C VAL A 107 -7.97 15.25 12.73
N VAL A 108 -6.98 15.13 13.60
CA VAL A 108 -6.68 16.08 14.67
C VAL A 108 -5.30 16.67 14.41
N ASP A 109 -5.14 17.99 14.48
CA ASP A 109 -3.82 18.62 14.36
C ASP A 109 -2.96 18.35 15.62
N THR A 110 -1.68 18.72 15.58
CA THR A 110 -0.77 18.56 16.72
C THR A 110 -1.14 19.37 17.97
N LYS A 111 -2.13 20.26 17.87
CA LYS A 111 -2.66 21.09 18.97
C LYS A 111 -3.99 20.54 19.54
N GLY A 112 -4.53 19.46 18.97
CA GLY A 112 -5.77 18.84 19.41
C GLY A 112 -7.04 19.32 18.69
N ASN A 113 -6.92 20.15 17.65
CA ASN A 113 -8.09 20.65 16.91
C ASN A 113 -8.50 19.68 15.80
N SER A 114 -9.80 19.41 15.69
CA SER A 114 -10.33 18.63 14.57
C SER A 114 -10.24 19.40 13.25
N SER A 115 -9.84 18.69 12.19
CA SER A 115 -9.75 19.23 10.83
C SER A 115 -10.15 18.17 9.79
N VAL A 116 -10.43 18.62 8.57
CA VAL A 116 -10.66 17.75 7.41
C VAL A 116 -9.56 18.03 6.40
N VAL A 117 -8.71 17.04 6.17
CA VAL A 117 -7.70 17.09 5.10
C VAL A 117 -8.31 16.55 3.82
N LYS A 118 -8.10 17.26 2.72
CA LYS A 118 -8.41 16.82 1.36
C LYS A 118 -7.10 16.77 0.59
N ASP A 119 -6.82 15.65 -0.05
CA ASP A 119 -5.54 15.42 -0.70
C ASP A 119 -5.69 14.38 -1.82
N THR A 120 -4.60 14.13 -2.54
CA THR A 120 -4.52 13.16 -3.62
C THR A 120 -3.36 12.18 -3.43
N ILE A 121 -3.49 11.01 -4.06
CA ILE A 121 -2.40 10.06 -4.22
C ILE A 121 -2.42 9.56 -5.67
N THR A 122 -1.25 9.47 -6.28
CA THR A 122 -1.09 8.89 -7.62
C THR A 122 -0.37 7.56 -7.49
N PHE A 123 -0.90 6.51 -8.11
CA PHE A 123 -0.37 5.15 -8.00
C PHE A 123 -0.51 4.37 -9.31
N MET A 124 0.34 3.37 -9.50
CA MET A 124 0.24 2.39 -10.59
C MET A 124 -0.17 1.02 -10.06
N LEU A 125 -1.04 0.33 -10.80
CA LEU A 125 -1.37 -1.07 -10.54
C LEU A 125 -0.44 -2.01 -11.28
N ASN A 126 0.18 -2.94 -10.56
CA ASN A 126 0.99 -3.99 -11.17
C ASN A 126 0.07 -5.12 -11.66
N THR A 127 -0.21 -5.14 -12.96
CA THR A 127 -1.17 -6.07 -13.58
C THR A 127 -0.56 -7.39 -14.05
N THR A 128 0.77 -7.50 -14.15
CA THR A 128 1.46 -8.72 -14.58
C THR A 128 2.12 -9.44 -13.41
N SER A 129 2.20 -10.78 -13.45
CA SER A 129 2.90 -11.53 -12.41
C SER A 129 4.38 -11.15 -12.29
N LYS A 130 5.01 -10.72 -13.39
CA LYS A 130 6.40 -10.24 -13.40
C LYS A 130 6.52 -8.94 -12.60
N SER A 131 5.66 -7.95 -12.85
CA SER A 131 5.68 -6.69 -12.12
C SER A 131 5.30 -6.87 -10.66
N GLN A 132 4.33 -7.74 -10.37
CA GLN A 132 3.93 -8.08 -8.98
C GLN A 132 5.06 -8.73 -8.18
N LYS A 133 5.84 -9.63 -8.79
CA LYS A 133 7.01 -10.26 -8.15
C LYS A 133 8.11 -9.27 -7.77
N VAL A 134 8.21 -8.14 -8.46
CA VAL A 134 9.25 -7.13 -8.23
C VAL A 134 8.71 -6.03 -7.32
N GLY A 135 7.59 -5.41 -7.69
CA GLY A 135 7.05 -4.20 -7.06
C GLY A 135 5.79 -4.40 -6.22
N GLY A 136 5.37 -5.64 -5.93
CA GLY A 136 4.11 -5.89 -5.19
C GLY A 136 2.87 -5.49 -6.00
N CYS A 137 1.72 -5.32 -5.36
CA CYS A 137 0.45 -5.11 -6.08
C CYS A 137 0.26 -3.73 -6.69
N ALA A 138 0.84 -2.71 -6.08
CA ALA A 138 0.76 -1.35 -6.56
C ALA A 138 1.95 -0.56 -6.03
N MET A 139 2.24 0.54 -6.69
CA MET A 139 3.32 1.45 -6.32
C MET A 139 2.79 2.87 -6.28
N VAL A 140 3.13 3.61 -5.23
CA VAL A 140 2.86 5.05 -5.14
C VAL A 140 3.85 5.79 -6.03
N ILE A 141 3.34 6.67 -6.88
CA ILE A 141 4.13 7.54 -7.78
C ILE A 141 4.23 8.94 -7.19
N GLU A 142 3.09 9.49 -6.77
CA GLU A 142 3.02 10.78 -6.08
C GLU A 142 2.32 10.54 -4.74
N PRO A 143 3.01 10.72 -3.61
CA PRO A 143 2.37 10.62 -2.30
C PRO A 143 1.36 11.74 -2.04
N PRO A 144 0.56 11.58 -0.97
CA PRO A 144 -0.07 12.70 -0.30
C PRO A 144 0.91 13.85 -0.01
N GLU A 145 0.46 15.08 -0.21
CA GLU A 145 1.20 16.27 0.21
C GLU A 145 1.18 16.42 1.74
N LYS A 146 0.05 16.05 2.36
CA LYS A 146 -0.17 16.18 3.79
C LYS A 146 0.27 14.95 4.56
N LEU A 147 1.12 15.17 5.56
CA LEU A 147 1.52 14.12 6.47
C LEU A 147 0.51 13.90 7.58
N VAL A 148 -0.11 12.73 7.53
CA VAL A 148 -1.07 12.25 8.51
C VAL A 148 -0.54 10.94 9.09
N LEU A 149 -0.51 10.80 10.41
CA LEU A 149 -0.11 9.55 11.07
C LEU A 149 -1.31 8.91 11.78
N LEU A 150 -1.53 7.63 11.52
CA LEU A 150 -2.45 6.82 12.30
C LEU A 150 -2.01 6.80 13.76
N LYS A 151 -2.94 7.12 14.66
CA LYS A 151 -2.72 7.12 16.12
C LYS A 151 -2.19 5.78 16.63
N SER A 152 -2.63 4.69 16.04
CA SER A 152 -2.13 3.34 16.34
C SER A 152 -0.62 3.17 16.07
N CYS A 153 -0.06 4.02 15.21
CA CYS A 153 1.34 3.99 14.77
C CYS A 153 2.23 5.04 15.45
N GLN A 154 1.71 5.81 16.42
CA GLN A 154 2.51 6.76 17.22
C GLN A 154 3.34 6.11 18.34
N LYS A 155 3.22 4.80 18.56
CA LYS A 155 3.77 4.09 19.73
C LYS A 155 5.21 3.67 19.57
#